data_AF-A0A1W2AT50-F1
#
_entry.id   AF-A0A1W2AT50-F1
#
_cell.length_a   1.000
_cell.length_b   1.000
_cell.length_c   1.000
_cell.angle_alpha   90.00
_cell.angle_beta   90.00
_cell.angle_gamma   90.00
#
_symmetry.space_group_name_H-M   'P 1'
#
loop_
_entity.id
_entity.type
_entity.pdbx_description
1 polymer ?
#
loop_
_entity_poly.entity_id
_entity_poly.type
_entity_poly.pdbx_seq_one_letter_code
_entity_poly.pdbx_strand_id
1 'polypeptide(L)'
;MENTEKTTKPERELMVKKESVARCRYMGKRLGLMFWLTIANIIMVIAAIAVLALIYQDAIDSNTDISLQPINTWELTVSALSLVIGLVNAITVITMKKVHDGFMGAGVLLICMAVLSFIQGMCETRFGSNLCEIISAVCAIPYIVGFTKTMSSCLEHTDAQLAEEWDKFRGSIKWLLIVLGACFILIFVPLINYLALIAVCGCAIAAFFMSIWHIILLKKSASSMKIVGDRLEMELAEAGI
;
A
#
# COMPACT_ATOMS: atom_id res chain seq x y z
N MET A 1 -4.03 -13.64 -48.82
CA MET A 1 -3.53 -12.47 -48.04
C MET A 1 -4.25 -12.58 -46.71
N GLU A 2 -3.63 -13.11 -45.66
CA GLU A 2 -2.50 -12.49 -44.96
C GLU A 2 -1.61 -13.59 -44.36
N ASN A 3 -0.29 -13.43 -44.53
CA ASN A 3 0.73 -14.38 -44.09
C ASN A 3 0.75 -14.47 -42.55
N THR A 4 0.21 -15.54 -41.98
CA THR A 4 0.67 -16.06 -40.68
C THR A 4 2.08 -16.61 -40.87
N GLU A 5 3.02 -15.68 -40.91
CA GLU A 5 4.45 -15.94 -40.96
C GLU A 5 4.81 -16.78 -39.74
N LYS A 6 5.32 -17.98 -40.01
CA LYS A 6 5.91 -18.87 -39.02
C LYS A 6 7.09 -18.14 -38.40
N THR A 7 6.83 -17.37 -37.35
CA THR A 7 7.88 -16.84 -36.47
C THR A 7 8.76 -18.00 -36.08
N THR A 8 10.00 -17.96 -36.54
CA THR A 8 10.98 -18.99 -36.24
C THR A 8 11.18 -19.01 -34.72
N LYS A 9 11.37 -20.19 -34.11
CA LYS A 9 11.64 -20.34 -32.66
C LYS A 9 12.55 -19.23 -32.07
N PRO A 10 13.66 -18.83 -32.71
CA PRO A 10 14.50 -17.72 -32.24
C PRO A 10 13.80 -16.34 -32.20
N GLU A 11 12.97 -15.99 -33.19
CA GLU A 11 12.22 -14.71 -33.19
C GLU A 11 11.15 -14.68 -32.10
N ARG A 12 10.53 -15.83 -31.80
CA ARG A 12 9.55 -15.94 -30.72
C ARG A 12 10.21 -15.79 -29.35
N GLU A 13 11.36 -16.42 -29.14
CA GLU A 13 12.16 -16.27 -27.92
C GLU A 13 12.63 -14.83 -27.73
N LEU A 14 13.01 -14.15 -28.82
CA LEU A 14 13.38 -12.75 -28.79
C LEU A 14 12.24 -11.83 -28.39
N MET A 15 11.05 -12.00 -28.99
CA MET A 15 9.88 -11.19 -28.66
C MET A 15 9.49 -11.38 -27.18
N VAL A 16 9.55 -12.62 -26.68
CA VAL A 16 9.29 -12.92 -25.27
C VAL A 16 10.31 -12.23 -24.36
N LYS A 17 11.60 -12.25 -24.70
CA LYS A 17 12.64 -11.54 -23.93
C LYS A 17 12.42 -10.02 -23.95
N LYS A 18 12.18 -9.41 -25.11
CA LYS A 18 11.89 -7.97 -25.22
C LYS A 18 10.64 -7.57 -24.43
N GLU A 19 9.61 -8.41 -24.44
CA GLU A 19 8.40 -8.20 -23.64
C GLU A 19 8.66 -8.34 -22.13
N SER A 20 9.52 -9.28 -21.71
CA SER A 20 9.91 -9.41 -20.30
C SER A 20 10.68 -8.19 -19.78
N VAL A 21 11.59 -7.61 -20.58
CA VAL A 21 12.30 -6.37 -20.24
C VAL A 21 11.30 -5.22 -20.05
N ALA A 22 10.38 -5.06 -21.01
CA ALA A 22 9.35 -4.04 -20.95
C ALA A 22 8.47 -4.18 -19.70
N ARG A 23 8.06 -5.41 -19.37
CA ARG A 23 7.27 -5.71 -18.15
C ARG A 23 8.05 -5.40 -16.87
N CYS A 24 9.30 -5.82 -16.76
CA CYS A 24 10.14 -5.54 -15.58
C CYS A 24 10.34 -4.03 -15.38
N ARG A 25 10.68 -3.29 -16.44
CA ARG A 25 10.84 -1.82 -16.37
C ARG A 25 9.55 -1.12 -16.02
N TYR A 26 8.43 -1.56 -16.59
CA TYR A 26 7.11 -1.01 -16.29
C TYR A 26 6.73 -1.23 -14.83
N MET A 27 6.88 -2.45 -14.32
CA MET A 27 6.61 -2.83 -12.93
C MET A 27 7.52 -2.08 -11.96
N GLY A 28 8.84 -2.04 -12.23
CA GLY A 28 9.80 -1.33 -11.40
C GLY A 28 9.50 0.17 -11.27
N LYS A 29 9.10 0.84 -12.36
CA LYS A 29 8.68 2.25 -12.31
C LYS A 29 7.43 2.47 -11.45
N ARG A 30 6.44 1.58 -11.56
CA ARG A 30 5.18 1.67 -10.79
C ARG A 30 5.40 1.42 -9.30
N LEU A 31 6.21 0.41 -8.95
CA LEU A 31 6.62 0.15 -7.57
C LEU A 31 7.43 1.30 -6.98
N GLY A 32 8.33 1.91 -7.77
CA GLY A 32 9.05 3.11 -7.37
C GLY A 32 8.13 4.30 -7.11
N LEU A 33 7.11 4.50 -7.95
CA LEU A 33 6.09 5.53 -7.73
C LEU A 33 5.29 5.27 -6.45
N MET A 34 4.84 4.03 -6.21
CA MET A 34 4.15 3.66 -4.96
C MET A 34 5.00 3.91 -3.72
N PHE A 35 6.30 3.60 -3.79
CA PHE A 35 7.24 3.90 -2.70
C PHE A 35 7.25 5.40 -2.38
N TRP A 36 7.46 6.26 -3.38
CA TRP A 36 7.49 7.72 -3.18
C TRP A 36 6.16 8.29 -2.68
N LEU A 37 5.03 7.79 -3.21
CA LEU A 37 3.70 8.20 -2.75
C LEU A 37 3.44 7.78 -1.30
N THR A 38 3.92 6.61 -0.89
CA THR A 38 3.82 6.16 0.51
C THR A 38 4.64 7.06 1.44
N ILE A 39 5.86 7.44 1.05
CA ILE A 39 6.69 8.38 1.80
C ILE A 39 6.03 9.77 1.87
N ALA A 40 5.50 10.27 0.75
CA ALA A 40 4.80 11.55 0.72
C ALA A 40 3.58 11.57 1.66
N ASN A 41 2.82 10.46 1.71
CA ASN A 41 1.70 10.32 2.63
C ASN A 41 2.15 10.38 4.10
N ILE A 42 3.24 9.70 4.45
CA ILE A 42 3.80 9.72 5.82
C ILE A 42 4.22 11.14 6.21
N ILE A 43 4.94 11.84 5.32
CA ILE A 43 5.38 13.22 5.56
C ILE A 43 4.16 14.13 5.77
N MET A 44 3.10 13.96 4.97
CA MET A 44 1.88 14.74 5.11
C MET A 44 1.19 14.49 6.46
N VAL A 45 1.11 13.24 6.91
CA VAL A 45 0.53 12.89 8.22
C VAL A 45 1.34 13.53 9.35
N ILE A 46 2.67 13.48 9.29
CA ILE A 46 3.55 14.13 10.28
C ILE A 46 3.32 15.66 10.29
N ALA A 47 3.24 16.29 9.12
CA ALA A 47 2.97 17.72 9.00
C ALA A 47 1.57 18.08 9.54
N ALA A 48 0.56 17.24 9.28
CA ALA A 48 -0.79 17.43 9.79
C ALA A 48 -0.83 17.40 11.32
N ILE A 49 -0.14 16.44 11.96
CA ILE A 49 -0.01 16.35 13.42
C ILE A 49 0.71 17.58 13.99
N ALA A 50 1.79 18.03 13.34
CA ALA A 50 2.55 19.19 13.79
C ALA A 50 1.72 20.48 13.75
N VAL A 51 0.97 20.71 12.67
CA VAL A 51 0.06 21.87 12.55
C VAL A 51 -1.06 21.79 13.59
N LEU A 52 -1.62 20.60 13.83
CA LEU A 52 -2.62 20.42 14.88
C LEU A 52 -2.06 20.79 16.26
N ALA A 53 -0.84 20.36 16.58
CA ALA A 53 -0.17 20.69 17.83
C ALA A 53 0.04 22.21 18.01
N LEU A 54 0.41 22.92 16.94
CA LEU A 54 0.55 24.38 16.96
C LEU A 54 -0.79 25.08 17.21
N ILE A 55 -1.88 24.63 16.57
CA ILE A 55 -3.23 25.19 16.80
C ILE A 55 -3.68 24.94 18.24
N TYR A 56 -3.43 23.74 18.78
CA TYR A 56 -3.74 23.43 20.17
C TYR A 56 -2.91 24.24 21.17
N GLN A 57 -1.65 24.50 20.87
CA GLN A 57 -0.77 25.30 21.73
C GLN A 57 -1.19 26.77 21.75
N ASP A 58 -1.47 27.36 20.59
CA ASP A 58 -1.98 28.74 20.46
C ASP A 58 -3.31 28.94 21.20
N ALA A 59 -4.17 27.93 21.19
CA ALA A 59 -5.42 27.92 21.94
C ALA A 59 -5.23 27.92 23.47
N ILE A 60 -4.27 27.15 23.97
CA ILE A 60 -3.94 27.10 25.40
C ILE A 60 -3.36 28.44 25.84
N ASP A 61 -2.50 29.05 25.01
CA ASP A 61 -1.81 30.30 25.34
C ASP A 61 -2.74 31.54 25.25
N SER A 62 -3.74 31.51 24.37
CA SER A 62 -4.64 32.65 24.13
C SER A 62 -5.88 32.68 25.03
N ASN A 63 -6.15 31.61 25.81
CA ASN A 63 -7.33 31.47 26.67
C ASN A 63 -8.66 31.75 25.94
N THR A 64 -8.66 31.59 24.62
CA THR A 64 -9.80 31.84 23.73
C THR A 64 -10.54 30.53 23.49
N ASP A 65 -11.87 30.59 23.46
CA ASP A 65 -12.66 29.47 22.96
C ASP A 65 -12.19 29.14 21.54
N ILE A 66 -11.62 27.93 21.37
CA ILE A 66 -11.17 27.45 20.07
C ILE A 66 -12.37 27.46 19.14
N SER A 67 -12.38 28.39 18.18
CA SER A 67 -13.27 28.22 17.04
C SER A 67 -12.86 26.92 16.35
N LEU A 68 -13.76 25.93 16.30
CA LEU A 68 -13.50 24.62 15.67
C LEU A 68 -13.31 24.74 14.14
N GLN A 69 -13.59 25.91 13.57
CA GLN A 69 -13.59 26.18 12.14
C GLN A 69 -12.22 26.00 11.44
N PRO A 70 -11.10 26.57 11.94
CA PRO A 70 -9.76 26.32 11.39
C PRO A 70 -9.33 24.85 11.51
N ILE A 71 -9.65 24.16 12.60
CA ILE A 71 -9.34 22.73 12.79
C ILE A 71 -10.10 21.89 11.76
N ASN A 72 -11.40 22.11 11.62
CA ASN A 72 -12.24 21.39 10.66
C ASN A 72 -11.80 21.65 9.21
N THR A 73 -11.41 22.89 8.88
CA THR A 73 -10.94 23.25 7.53
C THR A 73 -9.59 22.58 7.22
N TRP A 74 -8.70 22.50 8.21
CA TRP A 74 -7.42 21.81 8.07
C TRP A 74 -7.60 20.30 7.92
N GLU A 75 -8.45 19.69 8.75
CA GLU A 75 -8.76 18.25 8.69
C GLU A 75 -9.36 17.86 7.33
N LEU A 76 -10.27 18.69 6.79
CA LEU A 76 -10.84 18.49 5.46
C LEU A 76 -9.76 18.58 4.36
N THR A 77 -8.83 19.53 4.49
CA THR A 77 -7.72 19.70 3.52
C THR A 77 -6.80 18.49 3.52
N VAL A 78 -6.42 18.00 4.71
CA VAL A 78 -5.58 16.80 4.87
C VAL A 78 -6.30 15.57 4.33
N SER A 79 -7.60 15.44 4.59
CA SER A 79 -8.43 14.33 4.08
C SER A 79 -8.54 14.35 2.55
N ALA A 80 -8.71 15.54 1.95
CA ALA A 80 -8.76 15.70 0.50
C ALA A 80 -7.42 15.37 -0.17
N LEU A 81 -6.29 15.81 0.40
CA LEU A 81 -4.96 15.47 -0.10
C LEU A 81 -4.68 13.97 0.03
N SER A 82 -5.08 13.36 1.14
CA SER A 82 -4.95 11.92 1.38
C SER A 82 -5.78 11.11 0.37
N LEU A 83 -6.98 11.59 0.01
CA LEU A 83 -7.79 11.01 -1.06
C LEU A 83 -7.04 11.04 -2.40
N VAL A 84 -6.48 12.19 -2.78
CA VAL A 84 -5.74 12.31 -4.05
C VAL A 84 -4.56 11.35 -4.10
N ILE A 85 -3.74 11.29 -3.04
CA ILE A 85 -2.62 10.34 -2.97
C ILE A 85 -3.12 8.89 -3.02
N GLY A 86 -4.19 8.57 -2.28
CA GLY A 86 -4.82 7.25 -2.26
C GLY A 86 -5.30 6.83 -3.65
N LEU A 87 -5.97 7.72 -4.38
CA LEU A 87 -6.44 7.48 -5.75
C LEU A 87 -5.27 7.31 -6.74
N VAL A 88 -4.22 8.11 -6.64
CA VAL A 88 -3.03 7.95 -7.50
C VAL A 88 -2.34 6.61 -7.22
N ASN A 89 -2.24 6.19 -5.97
CA ASN A 89 -1.74 4.87 -5.59
C ASN A 89 -2.65 3.76 -6.16
N ALA A 90 -3.96 3.89 -6.01
CA ALA A 90 -4.92 2.92 -6.53
C ALA A 90 -4.82 2.77 -8.04
N ILE A 91 -4.80 3.89 -8.78
CA ILE A 91 -4.62 3.90 -10.24
C ILE A 91 -3.29 3.25 -10.61
N THR A 92 -2.21 3.57 -9.88
CA THR A 92 -0.90 2.95 -10.10
C THR A 92 -0.97 1.43 -10.00
N VAL A 93 -1.60 0.90 -8.95
CA VAL A 93 -1.83 -0.55 -8.78
C VAL A 93 -2.72 -1.10 -9.91
N ILE A 94 -3.85 -0.46 -10.24
CA ILE A 94 -4.73 -0.91 -11.33
C ILE A 94 -3.96 -0.99 -12.65
N THR A 95 -3.09 -0.03 -12.95
CA THR A 95 -2.32 -0.05 -14.19
C THR A 95 -1.32 -1.20 -14.26
N MET A 96 -0.87 -1.73 -13.11
CA MET A 96 -0.04 -2.94 -13.03
C MET A 96 -0.78 -4.22 -13.43
N LYS A 97 -2.11 -4.18 -13.65
CA LYS A 97 -2.87 -5.30 -14.24
C LYS A 97 -2.29 -5.79 -15.57
N LYS A 98 -1.60 -4.92 -16.30
CA LYS A 98 -0.88 -5.27 -17.54
C LYS A 98 0.19 -6.34 -17.33
N VAL A 99 0.68 -6.50 -16.10
CA VAL A 99 1.67 -7.52 -15.73
C VAL A 99 0.98 -8.73 -15.10
N HIS A 100 0.02 -8.51 -14.21
CA HIS A 100 -0.72 -9.58 -13.54
C HIS A 100 -2.13 -9.12 -13.11
N ASP A 101 -3.18 -9.87 -13.48
CA ASP A 101 -4.58 -9.47 -13.27
C ASP A 101 -4.96 -9.24 -11.80
N GLY A 102 -4.29 -9.94 -10.89
CA GLY A 102 -4.46 -9.81 -9.43
C GLY A 102 -4.34 -8.37 -8.90
N PHE A 103 -3.63 -7.48 -9.60
CA PHE A 103 -3.52 -6.08 -9.20
C PHE A 103 -4.81 -5.27 -9.39
N MET A 104 -5.71 -5.67 -10.30
CA MET A 104 -6.97 -4.93 -10.51
C MET A 104 -7.85 -4.95 -9.26
N GLY A 105 -7.99 -6.12 -8.62
CA GLY A 105 -8.78 -6.26 -7.39
C GLY A 105 -8.18 -5.46 -6.22
N ALA A 106 -6.85 -5.52 -6.05
CA ALA A 106 -6.15 -4.75 -5.02
C ALA A 106 -6.33 -3.23 -5.23
N GLY A 107 -6.25 -2.78 -6.48
CA GLY A 107 -6.44 -1.38 -6.83
C GLY A 107 -7.86 -0.87 -6.58
N VAL A 108 -8.90 -1.65 -6.88
CA VAL A 108 -10.29 -1.28 -6.57
C VAL A 108 -10.51 -1.13 -5.06
N LEU A 109 -9.95 -2.04 -4.25
CA LEU A 109 -10.04 -1.95 -2.79
C LEU A 109 -9.31 -0.72 -2.25
N LEU A 110 -8.20 -0.30 -2.86
CA LEU A 110 -7.53 0.98 -2.54
C LEU A 110 -8.42 2.19 -2.85
N ILE A 111 -9.17 2.19 -3.96
CA ILE A 111 -10.15 3.26 -4.25
C ILE A 111 -11.20 3.32 -3.14
N CYS A 112 -11.77 2.17 -2.77
CA CYS A 112 -12.78 2.10 -1.72
C CYS A 112 -12.23 2.67 -0.40
N MET A 113 -11.02 2.27 0.02
CA MET A 113 -10.40 2.79 1.24
C MET A 113 -10.15 4.30 1.19
N ALA A 114 -9.65 4.82 0.06
CA ALA A 114 -9.37 6.25 -0.09
C ALA A 114 -10.66 7.08 -0.01
N VAL A 115 -11.74 6.62 -0.66
CA VAL A 115 -13.05 7.27 -0.63
C VAL A 115 -13.66 7.21 0.77
N LEU A 116 -13.60 6.06 1.44
CA LEU A 116 -14.13 5.90 2.80
C LEU A 116 -13.37 6.78 3.80
N SER A 117 -12.06 6.91 3.68
CA SER A 117 -11.25 7.81 4.52
C SER A 117 -11.62 9.29 4.30
N PHE A 118 -11.95 9.69 3.07
CA PHE A 118 -12.44 11.04 2.80
C PHE A 118 -13.84 11.27 3.39
N ILE A 119 -14.77 10.32 3.20
CA ILE A 119 -16.12 10.38 3.78
C ILE A 119 -16.05 10.44 5.31
N GLN A 120 -15.12 9.71 5.93
CA GLN A 120 -14.88 9.75 7.37
C GLN A 120 -14.58 11.18 7.85
N GLY A 121 -13.70 11.91 7.15
CA GLY A 121 -13.38 13.31 7.46
C GLY A 121 -14.52 14.30 7.21
N MET A 122 -15.58 13.89 6.51
CA MET A 122 -16.79 14.69 6.30
C MET A 122 -17.95 14.32 7.25
N CYS A 123 -17.81 13.23 8.02
CA CYS A 123 -18.88 12.78 8.90
C CYS A 123 -18.98 13.64 10.16
N GLU A 124 -20.08 14.37 10.30
CA GLU A 124 -20.38 15.14 11.52
C GLU A 124 -20.70 14.25 12.73
N THR A 125 -21.12 13.01 12.48
CA THR A 125 -21.45 12.05 13.55
C THR A 125 -20.32 11.08 13.82
N ARG A 126 -20.03 10.84 15.10
CA ARG A 126 -19.06 9.82 15.54
C ARG A 126 -19.42 8.43 15.04
N PHE A 127 -20.72 8.11 14.96
CA PHE A 127 -21.17 6.82 14.45
C PHE A 127 -20.82 6.64 12.96
N GLY A 128 -21.09 7.64 12.12
CA GLY A 128 -20.75 7.59 10.69
C GLY A 128 -19.24 7.47 10.45
N SER A 129 -18.45 8.24 11.21
CA SER A 129 -16.98 8.18 11.15
C SER A 129 -16.44 6.78 11.52
N ASN A 130 -16.90 6.23 12.66
CA ASN A 130 -16.50 4.90 13.11
C ASN A 130 -16.90 3.79 12.11
N LEU A 131 -18.08 3.90 11.49
CA LEU A 131 -18.53 2.95 10.48
C LEU A 131 -17.62 2.97 9.24
N CYS A 132 -17.24 4.15 8.77
CA CYS A 132 -16.31 4.30 7.64
C CYS A 132 -14.93 3.71 7.96
N GLU A 133 -14.43 3.90 9.18
CA GLU A 133 -13.16 3.35 9.65
C GLU A 133 -13.19 1.81 9.68
N ILE A 134 -14.27 1.22 10.21
CA ILE A 134 -14.44 -0.24 10.24
C ILE A 134 -14.49 -0.82 8.83
N ILE A 135 -15.28 -0.23 7.92
CA ILE A 135 -15.37 -0.71 6.54
C ILE A 135 -14.02 -0.56 5.84
N SER A 136 -13.29 0.54 6.07
CA SER A 136 -11.94 0.75 5.52
C SER A 136 -10.97 -0.33 5.99
N ALA A 137 -10.98 -0.66 7.30
CA ALA A 137 -10.17 -1.73 7.87
C ALA A 137 -10.53 -3.11 7.26
N VAL A 138 -11.81 -3.38 7.05
CA VAL A 138 -12.28 -4.61 6.40
C VAL A 138 -11.83 -4.67 4.94
N CYS A 139 -11.80 -3.56 4.21
CA CYS A 139 -11.28 -3.49 2.84
C CYS A 139 -9.74 -3.60 2.76
N ALA A 140 -9.02 -3.17 3.79
CA ALA A 140 -7.56 -3.20 3.84
C ALA A 140 -6.99 -4.64 3.87
N ILE A 141 -7.70 -5.56 4.54
CA ILE A 141 -7.30 -6.96 4.66
C ILE A 141 -7.23 -7.67 3.30
N PRO A 142 -8.30 -7.75 2.49
CA PRO A 142 -8.25 -8.37 1.18
C PRO A 142 -7.34 -7.62 0.22
N TYR A 143 -7.20 -6.29 0.36
CA TYR A 143 -6.23 -5.51 -0.40
C TYR A 143 -4.81 -6.02 -0.15
N ILE A 144 -4.37 -6.05 1.11
CA ILE A 144 -2.98 -6.34 1.43
C ILE A 144 -2.64 -7.81 1.17
N VAL A 145 -3.58 -8.73 1.41
CA VAL A 145 -3.41 -10.15 1.09
C VAL A 145 -3.36 -10.37 -0.43
N GLY A 146 -4.24 -9.71 -1.19
CA GLY A 146 -4.25 -9.78 -2.65
C GLY A 146 -2.99 -9.19 -3.29
N PHE A 147 -2.57 -8.02 -2.82
CA PHE A 147 -1.38 -7.33 -3.30
C PHE A 147 -0.11 -8.15 -3.02
N THR A 148 0.09 -8.61 -1.78
CA THR A 148 1.29 -9.39 -1.40
C THR A 148 1.36 -10.73 -2.12
N LYS A 149 0.23 -11.43 -2.29
CA LYS A 149 0.16 -12.66 -3.10
C LYS A 149 0.56 -12.39 -4.55
N THR A 150 0.03 -11.32 -5.14
CA THR A 150 0.33 -10.95 -6.53
C THR A 150 1.81 -10.57 -6.69
N MET A 151 2.36 -9.83 -5.73
CA MET A 151 3.77 -9.46 -5.72
C MET A 151 4.71 -10.66 -5.63
N SER A 152 4.45 -11.62 -4.73
CA SER A 152 5.25 -12.85 -4.64
C SER A 152 5.24 -13.61 -5.97
N SER A 153 4.06 -13.82 -6.58
CA SER A 153 3.96 -14.52 -7.86
C SER A 153 4.66 -13.79 -9.01
N CYS A 154 4.61 -12.46 -9.07
CA CYS A 154 5.34 -11.70 -10.07
C CYS A 154 6.86 -11.79 -9.90
N LEU A 155 7.34 -11.91 -8.66
CA LEU A 155 8.76 -11.97 -8.33
C LEU A 155 9.34 -13.38 -8.39
N GLU A 156 8.52 -14.42 -8.32
CA GLU A 156 8.97 -15.83 -8.29
C GLU A 156 9.96 -16.17 -9.42
N HIS A 157 9.76 -15.60 -10.61
CA HIS A 157 10.61 -15.81 -11.78
C HIS A 157 11.73 -14.78 -11.96
N THR A 158 11.70 -13.69 -11.20
CA THR A 158 12.63 -12.55 -11.34
C THR A 158 13.63 -12.49 -10.19
N ASP A 159 13.15 -12.71 -8.96
CA ASP A 159 13.89 -12.65 -7.71
C ASP A 159 13.19 -13.52 -6.66
N ALA A 160 13.54 -14.81 -6.63
CA ALA A 160 12.92 -15.80 -5.74
C ALA A 160 13.13 -15.47 -4.25
N GLN A 161 14.25 -14.84 -3.88
CA GLN A 161 14.51 -14.43 -2.50
C GLN A 161 13.52 -13.33 -2.08
N LEU A 162 13.28 -12.37 -2.97
CA LEU A 162 12.34 -11.29 -2.68
C LEU A 162 10.88 -11.76 -2.70
N ALA A 163 10.54 -12.73 -3.56
CA ALA A 163 9.24 -13.40 -3.52
C ALA A 163 8.99 -14.07 -2.16
N GLU A 164 9.99 -14.78 -1.62
CA GLU A 164 9.93 -15.37 -0.28
C GLU A 164 9.78 -14.31 0.82
N GLU A 165 10.47 -13.16 0.71
CA GLU A 165 10.29 -12.04 1.65
C GLU A 165 8.84 -11.50 1.63
N TRP A 166 8.20 -11.39 0.46
CA TRP A 166 6.79 -11.00 0.34
C TRP A 166 5.83 -12.03 0.94
N ASP A 167 6.12 -13.33 0.80
CA ASP A 167 5.32 -14.39 1.41
C ASP A 167 5.46 -14.41 2.93
N LYS A 168 6.68 -14.20 3.46
CA LYS A 168 6.93 -14.00 4.90
C LYS A 168 6.14 -12.81 5.43
N PHE A 169 6.20 -11.68 4.72
CA PHE A 169 5.44 -10.48 5.08
C PHE A 169 3.93 -10.75 5.13
N ARG A 170 3.37 -11.43 4.12
CA ARG A 170 1.96 -11.87 4.11
C ARG A 170 1.65 -12.79 5.30
N GLY A 171 2.54 -13.71 5.64
CA GLY A 171 2.42 -14.59 6.81
C GLY A 171 2.34 -13.79 8.11
N SER A 172 3.22 -12.81 8.29
CA SER A 172 3.23 -11.93 9.46
C SER A 172 1.95 -11.09 9.59
N ILE A 173 1.37 -10.62 8.47
CA ILE A 173 0.06 -9.93 8.49
C ILE A 173 -1.02 -10.86 9.02
N LYS A 174 -1.09 -12.09 8.53
CA LYS A 174 -2.11 -13.06 8.98
C LYS A 174 -1.99 -13.33 10.48
N TRP A 175 -0.77 -13.52 10.98
CA TRP A 175 -0.55 -13.70 12.42
C TRP A 175 -0.97 -12.48 13.22
N LEU A 176 -0.64 -11.28 12.76
CA LEU A 176 -1.05 -10.03 13.42
C LEU A 176 -2.58 -9.92 13.48
N LEU A 177 -3.29 -10.26 12.40
CA LEU A 177 -4.76 -10.26 12.37
C LEU A 177 -5.37 -11.30 13.32
N ILE A 178 -4.78 -12.49 13.41
CA ILE A 178 -5.22 -13.53 14.35
C ILE A 178 -5.06 -13.05 15.79
N VAL A 179 -3.90 -12.48 16.13
CA VAL A 179 -3.62 -11.94 17.47
C VAL A 179 -4.57 -10.78 17.79
N LEU A 180 -4.80 -9.87 16.84
CA LEU A 180 -5.73 -8.75 17.02
C LEU A 180 -7.16 -9.24 17.25
N GLY A 181 -7.61 -10.25 16.49
CA GLY A 181 -8.92 -10.88 16.68
C GLY A 181 -9.04 -11.55 18.05
N ALA A 182 -8.00 -12.24 18.52
CA ALA A 182 -7.97 -12.82 19.86
C ALA A 182 -8.02 -11.74 20.95
N CYS A 183 -7.29 -10.63 20.79
CA CYS A 183 -7.35 -9.49 21.71
C CYS A 183 -8.76 -8.91 21.79
N PHE A 184 -9.46 -8.81 20.65
CA PHE A 184 -10.83 -8.29 20.61
C PHE A 184 -11.81 -9.17 21.39
N ILE A 185 -11.69 -10.49 21.30
CA ILE A 185 -12.53 -11.43 22.07
C ILE A 185 -12.23 -11.31 23.57
N LEU A 186 -10.95 -11.16 23.93
CA LEU A 186 -10.51 -11.10 25.34
C LEU A 186 -10.91 -9.80 26.05
N ILE A 187 -11.20 -8.71 25.33
CA ILE A 187 -11.71 -7.46 25.91
C ILE A 187 -13.05 -7.68 26.65
N PHE A 188 -13.86 -8.64 26.20
CA PHE A 188 -15.14 -8.97 26.85
C PHE A 188 -15.00 -9.81 28.13
N VAL A 189 -13.79 -10.23 28.48
CA VAL A 189 -13.51 -11.00 29.70
C VAL A 189 -13.02 -10.04 30.79
N PRO A 190 -13.82 -9.76 31.85
CA PRO A 190 -13.52 -8.71 32.82
C PRO A 190 -12.17 -8.86 33.53
N LEU A 191 -11.74 -10.11 33.76
CA LEU A 191 -10.52 -10.43 34.50
C LEU A 191 -9.23 -10.16 33.71
N ILE A 192 -9.30 -10.14 32.37
CA ILE A 192 -8.14 -10.12 31.46
C ILE A 192 -8.15 -8.85 30.58
N ASN A 193 -9.18 -8.01 30.71
CA ASN A 193 -9.39 -6.84 29.85
C ASN A 193 -8.17 -5.88 29.81
N TYR A 194 -7.53 -5.61 30.95
CA TYR A 194 -6.32 -4.76 30.98
C TYR A 194 -5.14 -5.38 30.22
N LEU A 195 -4.96 -6.70 30.28
CA LEU A 195 -3.93 -7.41 29.51
C LEU A 195 -4.26 -7.38 28.02
N ALA A 196 -5.54 -7.50 27.65
CA ALA A 196 -5.99 -7.39 26.26
C ALA A 196 -5.73 -5.99 25.70
N LEU A 197 -5.98 -4.92 26.47
CA LEU A 197 -5.66 -3.55 26.09
C LEU A 197 -4.16 -3.33 25.86
N ILE A 198 -3.31 -3.86 26.74
CA ILE A 198 -1.84 -3.80 26.56
C ILE A 198 -1.43 -4.55 25.28
N ALA A 199 -2.03 -5.71 25.02
CA ALA A 199 -1.76 -6.48 23.80
C ALA A 199 -2.18 -5.74 22.52
N VAL A 200 -3.31 -5.02 22.54
CA VAL A 200 -3.73 -4.14 21.43
C VAL A 200 -2.69 -3.04 21.16
N CYS A 201 -2.15 -2.41 22.21
CA CYS A 201 -1.05 -1.45 22.05
C CYS A 201 0.20 -2.10 21.42
N GLY A 202 0.54 -3.32 21.82
CA GLY A 202 1.62 -4.10 21.19
C GLY A 202 1.36 -4.40 19.71
N CYS A 203 0.12 -4.73 19.34
CA CYS A 203 -0.29 -4.92 17.94
C CYS A 203 -0.15 -3.64 17.11
N ALA A 204 -0.44 -2.46 17.69
CA ALA A 204 -0.25 -1.18 17.02
C ALA A 204 1.23 -0.90 16.71
N ILE A 205 2.13 -1.17 17.65
CA ILE A 205 3.58 -1.07 17.45
C ILE A 205 4.04 -2.04 16.35
N ALA A 206 3.56 -3.29 16.38
CA ALA A 206 3.87 -4.27 15.35
C ALA A 206 3.38 -3.83 13.96
N ALA A 207 2.17 -3.25 13.87
CA ALA A 207 1.63 -2.71 12.62
C ALA A 207 2.48 -1.55 12.06
N PHE A 208 3.06 -0.72 12.93
CA PHE A 208 4.01 0.33 12.53
C PHE A 208 5.28 -0.26 11.91
N PHE A 209 5.91 -1.24 12.55
CA PHE A 209 7.09 -1.91 11.98
C PHE A 209 6.78 -2.67 10.68
N MET A 210 5.60 -3.27 10.59
CA MET A 210 5.12 -3.90 9.35
C MET A 210 4.97 -2.88 8.22
N SER A 211 4.53 -1.66 8.51
CA SER A 211 4.44 -0.58 7.52
C SER A 211 5.83 -0.16 7.03
N ILE A 212 6.83 -0.09 7.91
CA ILE A 212 8.22 0.16 7.52
C ILE A 212 8.75 -0.98 6.63
N TRP A 213 8.48 -2.23 7.02
CA TRP A 213 8.91 -3.39 6.23
C TRP A 213 8.29 -3.38 4.82
N HIS A 214 7.00 -3.06 4.71
CA HIS A 214 6.32 -2.89 3.43
C HIS A 214 7.01 -1.86 2.52
N ILE A 215 7.38 -0.71 3.06
CA ILE A 215 8.09 0.36 2.33
C ILE A 215 9.46 -0.16 1.82
N ILE A 216 10.19 -0.89 2.66
CA ILE A 216 11.48 -1.49 2.28
C ILE A 216 11.29 -2.50 1.15
N LEU A 217 10.26 -3.36 1.24
CA LEU A 217 9.97 -4.36 0.21
C LEU A 217 9.59 -3.73 -1.12
N LEU A 218 8.80 -2.65 -1.12
CA LEU A 218 8.48 -1.90 -2.34
C LEU A 218 9.75 -1.35 -3.01
N LYS A 219 10.65 -0.74 -2.23
CA LYS A 219 11.92 -0.22 -2.75
C LYS A 219 12.83 -1.32 -3.29
N LYS A 220 13.01 -2.42 -2.54
CA LYS A 220 13.78 -3.58 -2.98
C LYS A 220 13.20 -4.16 -4.28
N SER A 221 11.88 -4.29 -4.37
CA SER A 221 11.19 -4.84 -5.55
C SER A 221 11.35 -3.94 -6.76
N ALA A 222 11.25 -2.62 -6.59
CA ALA A 222 11.50 -1.67 -7.66
C ALA A 222 12.95 -1.75 -8.17
N SER A 223 13.93 -1.86 -7.26
CA SER A 223 15.34 -1.98 -7.60
C SER A 223 15.66 -3.30 -8.30
N SER A 224 15.14 -4.42 -7.79
CA SER A 224 15.37 -5.75 -8.35
C SER A 224 14.82 -5.85 -9.78
N MET A 225 13.58 -5.40 -9.99
CA MET A 225 12.95 -5.32 -11.32
C MET A 225 13.74 -4.44 -12.31
N LYS A 226 14.36 -3.36 -11.83
CA LYS A 226 15.24 -2.53 -12.66
C LYS A 226 16.51 -3.28 -13.06
N ILE A 227 17.20 -3.90 -12.09
CA ILE A 227 18.45 -4.64 -12.33
C ILE A 227 18.22 -5.82 -13.28
N VAL A 228 17.13 -6.57 -13.10
CA VAL A 228 16.82 -7.69 -14.01
C VAL A 228 16.45 -7.18 -15.40
N GLY A 229 15.68 -6.09 -15.49
CA GLY A 229 15.40 -5.44 -16.78
C GLY A 229 16.68 -5.00 -17.52
N ASP A 230 17.64 -4.41 -16.82
CA ASP A 230 18.90 -3.95 -17.40
C ASP A 230 19.81 -5.15 -17.79
N ARG A 231 19.82 -6.23 -16.99
CA ARG A 231 20.55 -7.47 -17.33
C ARG A 231 20.01 -8.11 -18.60
N LEU A 232 18.68 -8.26 -18.70
CA LEU A 232 18.03 -8.85 -19.87
C LEU A 232 18.25 -8.00 -21.13
N GLU A 233 18.38 -6.68 -20.99
CA GLU A 233 18.72 -5.78 -22.10
C GLU A 233 20.17 -5.97 -22.56
N MET A 234 21.12 -6.13 -21.63
CA MET A 234 22.51 -6.45 -21.98
C MET A 234 22.63 -7.82 -22.68
N GLU A 235 21.93 -8.84 -22.20
CA GLU A 235 21.89 -10.16 -22.86
C GLU A 235 21.31 -10.08 -24.29
N LEU A 236 20.33 -9.20 -24.54
CA LEU A 236 19.80 -8.96 -25.88
C LEU A 236 20.85 -8.28 -26.77
N ALA A 237 21.55 -7.27 -26.24
CA ALA A 237 22.60 -6.56 -26.97
C ALA A 237 23.81 -7.46 -27.30
N GLU A 238 24.23 -8.32 -26.36
CA GLU A 238 25.32 -9.30 -26.56
C GLU A 238 24.96 -10.39 -27.57
N ALA A 239 23.67 -10.74 -27.68
CA ALA A 239 23.19 -11.64 -28.72
C ALA A 239 23.21 -11.00 -30.13
N GLY A 240 23.53 -9.71 -30.25
CA GLY A 240 23.56 -8.96 -31.51
C GLY A 240 22.16 -8.59 -32.03
N ILE A 241 21.20 -8.35 -31.12
CA ILE A 241 19.76 -8.19 -31.43
C ILE A 241 19.10 -6.99 -30.72
#